data_AF-A0A3N9U689-F1
#
_entry.id   AF-A0A3N9U689-F1
#
_cell.length_a   1.000
_cell.length_b   1.000
_cell.length_c   1.000
_cell.angle_alpha   90.00
_cell.angle_beta   90.00
_cell.angle_gamma   90.00
#
_symmetry.space_group_name_H-M   'P 1'
#
loop_
_entity.id
_entity.type
_entity.pdbx_description
1 polymer ?
#
loop_
_entity_poly.entity_id
_entity_poly.type
_entity_poly.pdbx_seq_one_letter_code
_entity_poly.pdbx_strand_id
1 'polypeptide(L)'
;MNSALKGLPLAMIAALTLAGCAKDGHYHDRNEDYAGARQAAPLTLPGSRDQSRYRDIMPVPQARGDFYAREGDFAAPLPQTLSASTAVAAGDVAVRETDADRWLVVGAAPAVVWPELERFVEQRGLEITRSDSASGVIETSDASLVLRQGLRSGTSEVRCDTAGQLNRLCLNSLQRHFEARSASASIASASAQQTPEADSVRFEPRGDDWVMVMPFDIERAYAELAFQLENNFEMEDRRELVSVDESGKRFVIDYITESERTRGFIDSLTSMDLLESMQRIELRLSPQGQETLMEARSADDEPLSGDDQRELLQRMEGLLR
;
A
#
# COMPACT_ATOMS: atom_id res chain seq x y z
N MET A 1 -40.09 -52.17 11.14
CA MET A 1 -40.27 -50.77 11.62
C MET A 1 -39.17 -49.90 11.02
N ASN A 2 -39.55 -48.81 10.37
CA ASN A 2 -38.81 -48.19 9.29
C ASN A 2 -37.62 -47.33 9.76
N SER A 3 -36.41 -47.66 9.26
CA SER A 3 -35.17 -46.91 9.47
C SER A 3 -35.23 -45.47 8.92
N ALA A 4 -36.20 -45.18 8.05
CA ALA A 4 -36.41 -43.88 7.41
C ALA A 4 -36.76 -42.73 8.37
N LEU A 5 -37.32 -43.00 9.56
CA LEU A 5 -37.71 -41.93 10.49
C LEU A 5 -36.56 -41.35 11.31
N LYS A 6 -35.42 -42.04 11.42
CA LYS A 6 -34.29 -41.59 12.27
C LYS A 6 -33.40 -40.53 11.61
N GLY A 7 -33.43 -40.41 10.29
CA GLY A 7 -32.65 -39.41 9.55
C GLY A 7 -33.34 -38.04 9.42
N LEU A 8 -34.64 -37.97 9.72
CA LEU A 8 -35.45 -36.76 9.56
C LEU A 8 -34.97 -35.55 10.40
N PRO A 9 -34.61 -35.69 11.70
CA PRO A 9 -34.14 -34.55 12.48
C PRO A 9 -32.77 -34.05 12.02
N LEU A 10 -31.88 -34.95 11.58
CA LEU A 10 -30.56 -34.58 11.06
C LEU A 10 -30.69 -33.80 9.73
N ALA A 11 -31.59 -34.25 8.85
CA ALA A 11 -31.88 -33.56 7.60
C ALA A 11 -32.51 -32.18 7.83
N MET A 12 -33.37 -32.05 8.85
CA MET A 12 -33.99 -30.78 9.20
C MET A 12 -32.97 -29.78 9.77
N ILE A 13 -32.09 -30.22 10.67
CA ILE A 13 -31.00 -29.39 11.21
C ILE A 13 -30.03 -28.97 10.10
N ALA A 14 -29.67 -29.88 9.19
CA ALA A 14 -28.81 -29.56 8.04
C ALA A 14 -29.47 -28.56 7.07
N ALA A 15 -30.80 -28.62 6.90
CA ALA A 15 -31.52 -27.65 6.07
C ALA A 15 -31.58 -26.25 6.72
N LEU A 16 -31.70 -26.18 8.05
CA LEU A 16 -31.70 -24.92 8.80
C LEU A 16 -30.33 -24.23 8.83
N THR A 17 -29.22 -24.98 8.83
CA THR A 17 -27.87 -24.39 8.76
C THR A 17 -27.50 -23.90 7.36
N LEU A 18 -28.11 -24.43 6.30
CA LEU A 18 -27.91 -23.95 4.93
C LEU A 18 -28.78 -22.73 4.57
N ALA A 19 -29.84 -22.44 5.33
CA ALA A 19 -30.75 -21.32 5.06
C ALA A 19 -30.18 -19.93 5.40
N GLY A 20 -28.96 -19.86 5.97
CA GLY A 20 -28.30 -18.61 6.37
C GLY A 20 -27.54 -17.88 5.25
N CYS A 21 -27.31 -18.50 4.09
CA CYS A 21 -26.58 -17.89 2.98
C CYS A 21 -27.55 -17.42 1.87
N ALA A 22 -28.44 -16.49 2.18
CA ALA A 22 -29.22 -15.78 1.16
C ALA A 22 -28.37 -14.60 0.65
N LYS A 23 -27.86 -14.72 -0.59
CA LYS A 23 -27.10 -13.66 -1.27
C LYS A 23 -27.95 -12.42 -1.56
N ASP A 24 -29.25 -12.62 -1.75
CA ASP A 24 -30.21 -11.55 -1.99
C ASP A 24 -31.12 -11.43 -0.77
N GLY A 25 -30.71 -10.61 0.19
CA GLY A 25 -31.52 -10.27 1.34
C GLY A 25 -32.80 -9.52 0.92
N HIS A 26 -33.89 -9.69 1.66
CA HIS A 26 -35.16 -8.98 1.47
C HIS A 26 -35.10 -7.49 1.90
N TYR A 27 -33.90 -6.93 2.02
CA TYR A 27 -33.67 -5.56 2.41
C TYR A 27 -33.47 -4.73 1.14
N HIS A 28 -34.40 -3.80 0.91
CA HIS A 28 -34.24 -2.81 -0.13
C HIS A 28 -33.05 -1.92 0.21
N ASP A 29 -31.97 -2.01 -0.56
CA ASP A 29 -30.87 -1.06 -0.48
C ASP A 29 -31.40 0.31 -0.95
N ARG A 30 -31.39 1.30 -0.06
CA ARG A 30 -31.91 2.65 -0.32
C ARG A 30 -30.81 3.61 -0.73
N ASN A 31 -29.58 3.13 -0.84
CA ASN A 31 -28.40 3.96 -1.09
C ASN A 31 -28.50 4.70 -2.43
N GLU A 32 -29.32 4.23 -3.39
CA GLU A 32 -29.50 4.86 -4.70
C GLU A 32 -30.89 5.48 -4.94
N ASP A 33 -31.80 5.39 -3.97
CA ASP A 33 -33.16 5.95 -4.09
C ASP A 33 -33.14 7.44 -4.46
N TYR A 34 -32.11 8.17 -4.01
CA TYR A 34 -31.94 9.60 -4.27
C TYR A 34 -31.67 9.90 -5.75
N ALA A 35 -31.04 9.01 -6.50
CA ALA A 35 -30.72 9.22 -7.91
C ALA A 35 -31.99 9.20 -8.79
N GLY A 36 -32.98 8.40 -8.39
CA GLY A 36 -34.30 8.34 -9.02
C GLY A 36 -35.32 9.36 -8.48
N ALA A 37 -34.96 10.14 -7.46
CA ALA A 37 -35.87 11.08 -6.83
C ALA A 37 -36.26 12.21 -7.80
N ARG A 38 -37.58 12.44 -7.94
CA ARG A 38 -38.10 13.51 -8.80
C ARG A 38 -38.31 14.76 -7.97
N GLN A 39 -37.90 15.91 -8.51
CA GLN A 39 -38.24 17.19 -7.93
C GLN A 39 -39.75 17.39 -7.99
N ALA A 40 -40.36 17.70 -6.85
CA ALA A 40 -41.75 18.12 -6.79
C ALA A 40 -41.89 19.56 -7.29
N ALA A 41 -43.00 19.87 -7.96
CA ALA A 41 -43.29 21.23 -8.38
C ALA A 41 -43.45 22.16 -7.16
N PRO A 42 -42.94 23.41 -7.22
CA PRO A 42 -43.15 24.39 -6.17
C PRO A 42 -44.64 24.63 -5.89
N LEU A 43 -44.99 24.94 -4.63
CA LEU A 43 -46.36 25.27 -4.28
C LEU A 43 -46.80 26.58 -4.95
N THR A 44 -47.97 26.55 -5.60
CA THR A 44 -48.60 27.75 -6.15
C THR A 44 -49.46 28.43 -5.07
N LEU A 45 -49.09 29.64 -4.67
CA LEU A 45 -49.84 30.41 -3.69
C LEU A 45 -51.01 31.16 -4.36
N PRO A 46 -52.18 31.26 -3.71
CA PRO A 46 -53.30 32.07 -4.21
C PRO A 46 -52.95 33.56 -4.17
N GLY A 47 -53.51 34.35 -5.10
CA GLY A 47 -53.16 35.77 -5.31
C GLY A 47 -53.43 36.72 -4.13
N SER A 48 -54.11 36.26 -3.08
CA SER A 48 -54.30 37.00 -1.83
C SER A 48 -53.10 36.91 -0.86
N ARG A 49 -52.07 36.12 -1.18
CA ARG A 49 -50.89 35.90 -0.34
C ARG A 49 -49.68 36.65 -0.90
N ASP A 50 -48.96 37.33 -0.01
CA ASP A 50 -47.67 37.96 -0.32
C ASP A 50 -46.56 36.90 -0.42
N GLN A 51 -46.07 36.68 -1.65
CA GLN A 51 -45.05 35.68 -1.95
C GLN A 51 -43.68 36.02 -1.34
N SER A 52 -43.39 37.30 -1.07
CA SER A 52 -42.09 37.73 -0.52
C SER A 52 -41.81 37.18 0.89
N ARG A 53 -42.87 36.75 1.58
CA ARG A 53 -42.82 36.16 2.92
C ARG A 53 -42.52 34.65 2.91
N TYR A 54 -42.55 34.00 1.75
CA TYR A 54 -42.35 32.56 1.60
C TYR A 54 -41.11 32.33 0.73
N ARG A 55 -39.95 32.22 1.37
CA ARG A 55 -38.67 31.91 0.69
C ARG A 55 -38.27 30.47 0.96
N ASP A 56 -37.58 29.88 0.00
CA ASP A 56 -36.93 28.58 0.19
C ASP A 56 -35.86 28.72 1.28
N ILE A 57 -35.99 27.91 2.33
CA ILE A 57 -35.06 27.89 3.47
C ILE A 57 -33.83 27.02 3.19
N MET A 58 -33.90 26.17 2.16
CA MET A 58 -32.82 25.27 1.75
C MET A 58 -32.63 25.32 0.22
N PRO A 59 -32.25 26.50 -0.32
CA PRO A 59 -32.02 26.63 -1.76
C PRO A 59 -30.85 25.75 -2.18
N VAL A 60 -31.08 24.86 -3.14
CA VAL A 60 -30.00 24.07 -3.76
C VAL A 60 -29.25 24.96 -4.75
N PRO A 61 -27.93 25.21 -4.57
CA PRO A 61 -27.15 26.02 -5.50
C PRO A 61 -27.09 25.38 -6.88
N GLN A 62 -27.26 26.17 -7.95
CA GLN A 62 -27.06 25.66 -9.31
C GLN A 62 -25.57 25.41 -9.56
N ALA A 63 -25.17 24.15 -9.67
CA ALA A 63 -23.83 23.78 -10.12
C ALA A 63 -23.71 24.00 -11.64
N ARG A 64 -22.64 24.64 -12.09
CA ARG A 64 -22.31 24.73 -13.52
C ARG A 64 -21.44 23.54 -13.90
N GLY A 65 -22.04 22.54 -14.53
CA GLY A 65 -21.35 21.37 -15.08
C GLY A 65 -22.34 20.33 -15.57
N ASP A 66 -21.98 19.61 -16.63
CA ASP A 66 -22.75 18.44 -17.08
C ASP A 66 -22.65 17.36 -16.00
N PHE A 67 -23.74 17.16 -15.26
CA PHE A 67 -23.84 16.08 -14.29
C PHE A 67 -23.94 14.77 -15.07
N TYR A 68 -22.87 13.99 -15.12
CA TYR A 68 -22.94 12.61 -15.60
C TYR A 68 -23.68 11.80 -14.53
N ALA A 69 -24.98 11.63 -14.72
CA ALA A 69 -25.72 10.61 -13.98
C ALA A 69 -25.02 9.27 -14.24
N ARG A 70 -24.45 8.69 -13.19
CA ARG A 70 -23.74 7.41 -13.28
C ARG A 70 -24.75 6.35 -13.69
N GLU A 71 -24.63 5.85 -14.91
CA GLU A 71 -25.42 4.71 -15.40
C GLU A 71 -24.84 3.43 -14.74
N GLY A 72 -25.30 3.10 -13.53
CA GLY A 72 -25.00 1.82 -12.88
C GLY A 72 -24.93 1.88 -11.35
N ASP A 73 -25.16 0.71 -10.73
CA ASP A 73 -25.05 0.49 -9.29
C ASP A 73 -23.68 0.96 -8.76
N PHE A 74 -23.68 1.62 -7.60
CA PHE A 74 -22.52 2.01 -6.83
C PHE A 74 -21.79 0.75 -6.37
N ALA A 75 -20.87 0.28 -7.21
CA ALA A 75 -19.88 -0.70 -6.80
C ALA A 75 -18.84 0.01 -5.94
N ALA A 76 -18.79 -0.30 -4.65
CA ALA A 76 -17.65 0.06 -3.82
C ALA A 76 -16.37 -0.43 -4.53
N PRO A 77 -15.32 0.41 -4.64
CA PRO A 77 -14.09 0.00 -5.28
C PRO A 77 -13.57 -1.26 -4.58
N LEU A 78 -13.03 -2.20 -5.35
CA LEU A 78 -12.43 -3.40 -4.77
C LEU A 78 -11.38 -2.98 -3.73
N PRO A 79 -11.30 -3.66 -2.58
CA PRO A 79 -10.29 -3.33 -1.58
C PRO A 79 -8.91 -3.41 -2.22
N GLN A 80 -8.20 -2.28 -2.24
CA GLN A 80 -6.83 -2.23 -2.72
C GLN A 80 -5.94 -2.92 -1.69
N THR A 81 -5.09 -3.83 -2.15
CA THR A 81 -4.07 -4.42 -1.27
C THR A 81 -3.06 -3.35 -0.90
N LEU A 82 -2.54 -3.37 0.33
CA LEU A 82 -1.54 -2.39 0.78
C LEU A 82 -0.29 -2.34 -0.11
N SER A 83 0.05 -3.45 -0.77
CA SER A 83 1.19 -3.51 -1.69
C SER A 83 0.93 -2.82 -3.03
N ALA A 84 -0.33 -2.55 -3.41
CA ALA A 84 -0.68 -2.11 -4.76
C ALA A 84 -0.80 -0.59 -4.93
N SER A 85 -0.99 0.18 -3.85
CA SER A 85 -1.25 1.63 -3.94
C SER A 85 -0.01 2.46 -4.27
N THR A 86 1.19 2.02 -3.88
CA THR A 86 2.42 2.84 -3.89
C THR A 86 3.67 2.08 -4.34
N ALA A 87 3.49 0.81 -4.72
CA ALA A 87 4.49 0.07 -5.45
C ALA A 87 4.98 0.88 -6.64
N VAL A 88 6.30 0.94 -6.88
CA VAL A 88 6.81 1.38 -8.18
C VAL A 88 6.22 0.43 -9.20
N ALA A 89 5.22 0.90 -9.94
CA ALA A 89 4.47 0.06 -10.87
C ALA A 89 5.39 -0.38 -12.00
N ALA A 90 4.96 -1.42 -12.74
CA ALA A 90 5.74 -1.93 -13.84
C ALA A 90 6.05 -0.81 -14.85
N GLY A 91 7.33 -0.46 -14.99
CA GLY A 91 7.80 0.63 -15.83
C GLY A 91 8.03 1.96 -15.12
N ASP A 92 7.47 2.21 -13.93
CA ASP A 92 7.67 3.46 -13.21
C ASP A 92 9.06 3.55 -12.56
N VAL A 93 9.42 4.75 -12.12
CA VAL A 93 10.65 5.02 -11.36
C VAL A 93 10.35 5.89 -10.16
N ALA A 94 10.95 5.55 -9.02
CA ALA A 94 10.89 6.34 -7.80
C ALA A 94 12.30 6.55 -7.23
N VAL A 95 12.46 7.60 -6.42
CA VAL A 95 13.70 7.86 -5.69
C VAL A 95 13.58 7.23 -4.30
N ARG A 96 14.69 6.67 -3.81
CA ARG A 96 14.89 6.33 -2.40
C ARG A 96 16.09 7.09 -1.89
N GLU A 97 15.99 7.58 -0.66
CA GLU A 97 17.08 8.31 -0.04
C GLU A 97 17.17 8.04 1.45
N THR A 98 18.37 8.24 1.95
CA THR A 98 18.74 8.36 3.35
C THR A 98 19.57 9.64 3.49
N ASP A 99 19.90 10.02 4.72
CA ASP A 99 20.77 11.16 5.02
C ASP A 99 22.12 11.08 4.29
N ALA A 100 22.62 9.86 4.08
CA ALA A 100 23.93 9.60 3.48
C ALA A 100 23.88 9.25 1.99
N ASP A 101 22.73 8.82 1.46
CA ASP A 101 22.68 8.12 0.19
C ASP A 101 21.39 8.34 -0.61
N ARG A 102 21.43 8.09 -1.92
CA ARG A 102 20.27 8.21 -2.80
C ARG A 102 20.41 7.29 -4.00
N TRP A 103 19.34 6.59 -4.35
CA TRP A 103 19.28 5.71 -5.51
C TRP A 103 17.90 5.76 -6.16
N LEU A 104 17.80 5.17 -7.36
CA LEU A 104 16.53 5.02 -8.06
C LEU A 104 16.02 3.60 -7.89
N VAL A 105 14.74 3.45 -7.64
CA VAL A 105 14.00 2.19 -7.72
C VAL A 105 13.19 2.20 -9.01
N VAL A 106 13.46 1.25 -9.89
CA VAL A 106 12.76 1.07 -11.16
C VAL A 106 11.85 -0.15 -11.05
N GLY A 107 10.60 -0.01 -11.46
CA GLY A 107 9.60 -1.09 -11.48
C GLY A 107 9.84 -2.10 -12.61
N ALA A 108 11.04 -2.62 -12.71
CA ALA A 108 11.40 -3.68 -13.66
C ALA A 108 12.56 -4.51 -13.10
N ALA A 109 12.64 -5.78 -13.50
CA ALA A 109 13.72 -6.67 -13.09
C ALA A 109 15.08 -6.25 -13.69
N PRO A 110 16.23 -6.60 -13.07
CA PRO A 110 17.54 -6.14 -13.54
C PRO A 110 17.84 -6.49 -15.00
N ALA A 111 17.38 -7.65 -15.46
CA ALA A 111 17.53 -8.08 -16.86
C ALA A 111 16.84 -7.15 -17.87
N VAL A 112 15.77 -6.45 -17.45
CA VAL A 112 15.04 -5.48 -18.28
C VAL A 112 15.69 -4.09 -18.17
N VAL A 113 16.21 -3.73 -16.98
CA VAL A 113 16.81 -2.42 -16.73
C VAL A 113 18.22 -2.31 -17.33
N TRP A 114 18.98 -3.41 -17.39
CA TRP A 114 20.36 -3.40 -17.87
C TRP A 114 20.54 -2.82 -19.29
N PRO A 115 19.81 -3.27 -20.33
CA PRO A 115 19.95 -2.69 -21.66
C PRO A 115 19.53 -1.21 -21.74
N GLU A 116 18.67 -0.74 -20.83
CA GLU A 116 18.34 0.68 -20.74
C GLU A 116 19.51 1.50 -20.18
N LEU A 117 20.27 0.96 -19.22
CA LEU A 117 21.49 1.60 -18.73
C LEU A 117 22.56 1.69 -19.82
N GLU A 118 22.80 0.62 -20.58
CA GLU A 118 23.73 0.64 -21.72
C GLU A 118 23.33 1.72 -22.73
N ARG A 119 22.04 1.79 -23.06
CA ARG A 119 21.53 2.81 -23.98
C ARG A 119 21.66 4.22 -23.42
N PHE A 120 21.43 4.42 -22.12
CA PHE A 120 21.64 5.72 -21.48
C PHE A 120 23.09 6.18 -21.65
N VAL A 121 24.05 5.29 -21.41
CA VAL A 121 25.48 5.56 -21.59
C VAL A 121 25.80 5.91 -23.05
N GLU A 122 25.30 5.13 -24.01
CA GLU A 122 25.45 5.39 -25.45
C GLU A 122 24.87 6.74 -25.87
N GLN A 123 23.64 7.06 -25.44
CA GLN A 123 22.97 8.34 -25.76
C GLN A 123 23.70 9.55 -25.19
N ARG A 124 24.40 9.36 -24.07
CA ARG A 124 25.23 10.41 -23.45
C ARG A 124 26.61 10.52 -24.07
N GLY A 125 26.99 9.61 -24.96
CA GLY A 125 28.32 9.58 -25.57
C GLY A 125 29.43 9.28 -24.56
N LEU A 126 29.12 8.58 -23.48
CA LEU A 126 30.08 8.18 -22.46
C LEU A 126 30.84 6.94 -22.93
N GLU A 127 32.16 6.94 -22.78
CA GLU A 127 32.98 5.78 -23.13
C GLU A 127 32.90 4.72 -22.03
N ILE A 128 32.48 3.50 -22.39
CA ILE A 128 32.43 2.35 -21.49
C ILE A 128 33.85 1.80 -21.33
N THR A 129 34.38 1.84 -20.11
CA THR A 129 35.70 1.31 -19.75
C THR A 129 35.59 -0.13 -19.26
N ARG A 130 34.49 -0.49 -18.57
CA ARG A 130 34.17 -1.86 -18.16
C ARG A 130 32.65 -2.04 -18.10
N SER A 131 32.16 -3.18 -18.59
CA SER A 131 30.74 -3.55 -18.50
C SER A 131 30.64 -5.02 -18.07
N ASP A 132 29.93 -5.26 -16.98
CA ASP A 132 29.73 -6.59 -16.41
C ASP A 132 28.29 -6.73 -15.91
N SER A 133 27.46 -7.39 -16.72
CA SER A 133 26.05 -7.61 -16.43
C SER A 133 25.81 -8.59 -15.29
N ALA A 134 26.78 -9.46 -14.98
CA ALA A 134 26.66 -10.42 -13.89
C ALA A 134 26.85 -9.75 -12.53
N SER A 135 27.78 -8.80 -12.42
CA SER A 135 27.94 -7.97 -11.22
C SER A 135 27.03 -6.73 -11.21
N GLY A 136 26.35 -6.44 -12.32
CA GLY A 136 25.48 -5.28 -12.46
C GLY A 136 26.26 -3.97 -12.48
N VAL A 137 27.48 -3.94 -13.03
CA VAL A 137 28.34 -2.75 -13.01
C VAL A 137 28.69 -2.30 -14.43
N ILE A 138 28.40 -1.03 -14.73
CA ILE A 138 28.89 -0.33 -15.92
C ILE A 138 29.81 0.81 -15.47
N GLU A 139 31.09 0.67 -15.73
CA GLU A 139 32.08 1.73 -15.54
C GLU A 139 32.27 2.49 -16.85
N THR A 140 32.25 3.81 -16.74
CA THR A 140 32.53 4.74 -17.82
C THR A 140 33.73 5.62 -17.45
N SER A 141 34.17 6.47 -18.38
CA SER A 141 35.23 7.46 -18.09
C SER A 141 34.87 8.42 -16.94
N ASP A 142 33.58 8.71 -16.72
CA ASP A 142 33.12 9.79 -15.85
C ASP A 142 32.29 9.31 -14.64
N ALA A 143 31.69 8.12 -14.73
CA ALA A 143 30.80 7.56 -13.72
C ALA A 143 30.76 6.03 -13.72
N SER A 144 30.40 5.46 -12.58
CA SER A 144 30.07 4.05 -12.38
C SER A 144 28.58 3.92 -12.11
N LEU A 145 27.89 3.16 -12.96
CA LEU A 145 26.49 2.79 -12.76
C LEU A 145 26.44 1.40 -12.13
N VAL A 146 25.71 1.29 -11.02
CA VAL A 146 25.52 0.01 -10.33
C VAL A 146 24.04 -0.34 -10.32
N LEU A 147 23.71 -1.49 -10.88
CA LEU A 147 22.39 -2.08 -10.94
C LEU A 147 22.32 -3.28 -9.99
N ARG A 148 21.28 -3.32 -9.15
CA ARG A 148 21.02 -4.46 -8.26
C ARG A 148 19.54 -4.80 -8.25
N GLN A 149 19.20 -5.97 -7.74
CA GLN A 149 17.81 -6.32 -7.44
C GLN A 149 17.31 -5.44 -6.28
N GLY A 150 16.13 -4.85 -6.46
CA GLY A 150 15.46 -4.08 -5.41
C GLY A 150 14.88 -4.95 -4.32
N LEU A 151 14.47 -4.34 -3.20
CA LEU A 151 13.85 -5.04 -2.07
C LEU A 151 12.57 -5.78 -2.47
N ARG A 152 11.80 -5.17 -3.39
CA ARG A 152 10.55 -5.74 -3.90
C ARG A 152 10.83 -6.61 -5.12
N SER A 153 10.13 -7.74 -5.21
CA SER A 153 10.23 -8.61 -6.39
C SER A 153 9.86 -7.83 -7.66
N GLY A 154 10.64 -8.02 -8.73
CA GLY A 154 10.41 -7.34 -10.00
C GLY A 154 10.82 -5.86 -10.02
N THR A 155 11.52 -5.37 -8.99
CA THR A 155 12.13 -4.03 -8.98
C THR A 155 13.65 -4.11 -9.07
N SER A 156 14.27 -3.02 -9.54
CA SER A 156 15.71 -2.85 -9.58
C SER A 156 16.13 -1.55 -8.92
N GLU A 157 17.28 -1.55 -8.28
CA GLU A 157 17.91 -0.36 -7.75
C GLU A 157 19.06 0.07 -8.64
N VAL A 158 19.08 1.35 -9.02
CA VAL A 158 20.13 1.96 -9.83
C VAL A 158 20.82 3.05 -9.04
N ARG A 159 22.15 2.95 -8.98
CA ARG A 159 23.04 3.95 -8.41
C ARG A 159 23.94 4.54 -9.49
N CYS A 160 24.37 5.77 -9.27
CA CYS A 160 25.40 6.38 -10.10
C CYS A 160 26.41 7.12 -9.22
N ASP A 161 27.65 6.66 -9.27
CA ASP A 161 28.74 7.15 -8.45
C ASP A 161 29.88 7.67 -9.34
N THR A 162 30.56 8.73 -8.93
CA THR A 162 31.80 9.22 -9.56
C THR A 162 32.90 9.17 -8.52
N ALA A 163 33.99 8.45 -8.82
CA ALA A 163 35.10 8.23 -7.90
C ALA A 163 34.67 7.74 -6.49
N GLY A 164 33.63 6.89 -6.45
CA GLY A 164 33.08 6.32 -5.20
C GLY A 164 32.16 7.26 -4.42
N GLN A 165 31.81 8.42 -4.96
CA GLN A 165 30.85 9.35 -4.35
C GLN A 165 29.57 9.45 -5.19
N LEU A 166 28.42 9.55 -4.52
CA LEU A 166 27.12 9.69 -5.17
C LEU A 166 27.11 10.88 -6.14
N ASN A 167 26.81 10.60 -7.41
CA ASN A 167 26.64 11.62 -8.44
C ASN A 167 25.16 11.93 -8.67
N ARG A 168 24.64 12.91 -7.92
CA ARG A 168 23.23 13.34 -8.02
C ARG A 168 22.83 13.82 -9.42
N LEU A 169 23.73 14.45 -10.18
CA LEU A 169 23.43 14.93 -11.53
C LEU A 169 23.26 13.78 -12.52
N CYS A 170 24.11 12.76 -12.40
CA CYS A 170 23.96 11.52 -13.15
C CYS A 170 22.66 10.80 -12.77
N LEU A 171 22.39 10.67 -11.46
CA LEU A 171 21.18 10.01 -10.97
C LEU A 171 19.90 10.71 -11.47
N ASN A 172 19.81 12.03 -11.37
CA ASN A 172 18.68 12.82 -11.89
C ASN A 172 18.54 12.69 -13.41
N SER A 173 19.65 12.48 -14.12
CA SER A 173 19.65 12.26 -15.56
C SER A 173 19.14 10.87 -15.95
N LEU A 174 19.49 9.85 -15.17
CA LEU A 174 18.97 8.49 -15.29
C LEU A 174 17.47 8.44 -14.98
N GLN A 175 17.04 9.13 -13.91
CA GLN A 175 15.63 9.21 -13.55
C GLN A 175 14.79 9.71 -14.72
N ARG A 176 15.16 10.86 -15.31
CA ARG A 176 14.47 11.41 -16.50
C ARG A 176 14.52 10.47 -17.71
N HIS A 177 15.59 9.71 -17.87
CA HIS A 177 15.70 8.72 -18.95
C HIS A 177 14.66 7.61 -18.77
N PHE A 178 14.51 7.08 -17.54
CA PHE A 178 13.50 6.09 -17.21
C PHE A 178 12.08 6.65 -17.30
N GLU A 179 11.82 7.85 -16.78
CA GLU A 179 10.50 8.51 -16.87
C GLU A 179 10.06 8.75 -18.32
N ALA A 180 10.99 9.09 -19.22
CA ALA A 180 10.67 9.25 -20.64
C ALA A 180 10.32 7.92 -21.33
N ARG A 181 10.76 6.79 -20.76
CA ARG A 181 10.61 5.44 -21.32
C ARG A 181 9.52 4.61 -20.64
N SER A 182 9.19 4.88 -19.39
CA SER A 182 8.06 4.27 -18.67
C SER A 182 6.74 4.45 -19.42
N ALA A 183 6.62 5.55 -20.17
CA ALA A 183 5.52 5.81 -21.11
C ALA A 183 5.47 4.84 -22.32
N SER A 184 6.42 3.91 -22.48
CA SER A 184 6.46 2.94 -23.58
C SER A 184 6.14 1.51 -23.09
N ALA A 185 5.13 0.88 -23.70
CA ALA A 185 4.51 -0.39 -23.28
C ALA A 185 5.44 -1.62 -23.21
N SER A 186 6.69 -1.51 -23.67
CA SER A 186 7.65 -2.61 -23.77
C SER A 186 8.24 -3.05 -22.43
N ILE A 187 8.38 -2.14 -21.45
CA ILE A 187 8.91 -2.48 -20.12
C ILE A 187 7.84 -3.21 -19.29
N ALA A 188 6.60 -2.69 -19.29
CA ALA A 188 5.49 -3.28 -18.55
C ALA A 188 5.17 -4.73 -18.99
N SER A 189 5.33 -5.03 -20.28
CA SER A 189 5.04 -6.36 -20.84
C SER A 189 6.09 -7.41 -20.46
N ALA A 190 7.36 -7.02 -20.34
CA ALA A 190 8.46 -7.91 -19.98
C ALA A 190 8.50 -8.19 -18.46
N SER A 191 8.17 -7.19 -17.64
CA SER A 191 8.09 -7.34 -16.18
C SER A 191 6.99 -8.30 -15.72
N ALA A 192 5.92 -8.49 -16.52
CA ALA A 192 4.81 -9.38 -16.20
C ALA A 192 5.14 -10.88 -16.33
N GLN A 193 6.29 -11.25 -16.93
CA GLN A 193 6.65 -12.63 -17.25
C GLN A 193 7.76 -13.22 -16.39
N GLN A 194 8.37 -12.44 -15.51
CA GLN A 194 9.41 -12.90 -14.61
C GLN A 194 8.87 -12.98 -13.18
N THR A 195 8.88 -14.20 -12.63
CA THR A 195 8.78 -14.43 -11.19
C THR A 195 10.20 -14.58 -10.67
N PRO A 196 10.81 -13.54 -10.08
CA PRO A 196 12.06 -13.72 -9.37
C PRO A 196 11.76 -14.50 -8.08
N GLU A 197 12.47 -15.60 -7.83
CA GLU A 197 12.64 -16.11 -6.47
C GLU A 197 13.40 -15.03 -5.69
N ALA A 198 12.70 -14.30 -4.82
CA ALA A 198 13.31 -13.32 -3.93
C ALA A 198 13.51 -13.98 -2.57
N ASP A 199 14.72 -13.78 -2.03
CA ASP A 199 15.06 -13.99 -0.63
C ASP A 199 13.95 -13.36 0.23
N SER A 200 13.14 -14.22 0.85
CA SER A 200 11.93 -13.79 1.54
C SER A 200 12.27 -13.32 2.95
N VAL A 201 11.60 -12.27 3.38
CA VAL A 201 11.55 -11.88 4.79
C VAL A 201 11.18 -13.10 5.65
N ARG A 202 11.90 -13.29 6.76
CA ARG A 202 11.66 -14.37 7.73
C ARG A 202 11.10 -13.80 9.02
N PHE A 203 10.34 -14.61 9.76
CA PHE A 203 9.88 -14.25 11.10
C PHE A 203 10.49 -15.22 12.10
N GLU A 204 11.17 -14.69 13.10
CA GLU A 204 11.84 -15.48 14.13
C GLU A 204 11.23 -15.18 15.51
N PRO A 205 10.93 -16.21 16.33
CA PRO A 205 10.46 -15.99 17.68
C PRO A 205 11.60 -15.57 18.60
N ARG A 206 11.34 -14.61 19.48
CA ARG A 206 12.26 -14.08 20.49
C ARG A 206 11.60 -14.07 21.87
N GLY A 207 11.54 -15.24 22.51
CA GLY A 207 10.75 -15.41 23.74
C GLY A 207 9.26 -15.49 23.38
N ASP A 208 8.46 -14.59 23.96
CA ASP A 208 7.03 -14.44 23.63
C ASP A 208 6.79 -13.44 22.48
N ASP A 209 7.85 -12.78 22.01
CA ASP A 209 7.81 -11.78 20.93
C ASP A 209 8.21 -12.38 19.58
N TRP A 210 7.91 -11.66 18.50
CA TRP A 210 8.30 -11.93 17.14
C TRP A 210 9.18 -10.81 16.58
N VAL A 211 10.17 -11.19 15.77
CA VAL A 211 10.99 -10.25 15.01
C VAL A 211 10.94 -10.59 13.53
N MET A 212 10.98 -9.57 12.69
CA MET A 212 11.02 -9.70 11.23
C MET A 212 12.46 -9.54 10.76
N VAL A 213 13.01 -10.55 10.09
CA VAL A 213 14.38 -10.58 9.56
C VAL A 213 14.32 -10.33 8.06
N MET A 214 14.89 -9.21 7.64
CA MET A 214 15.00 -8.80 6.24
C MET A 214 16.40 -9.13 5.71
N PRO A 215 16.53 -9.79 4.54
CA PRO A 215 17.81 -10.18 3.95
C PRO A 215 18.52 -8.99 3.25
N PHE A 216 18.42 -7.79 3.84
CA PHE A 216 18.92 -6.54 3.28
C PHE A 216 19.64 -5.73 4.35
N ASP A 217 20.61 -4.89 3.94
CA ASP A 217 21.26 -3.96 4.85
C ASP A 217 20.27 -2.89 5.35
N ILE A 218 20.62 -2.33 6.52
CA ILE A 218 19.71 -1.45 7.27
C ILE A 218 19.35 -0.17 6.53
N GLU A 219 20.26 0.39 5.73
CA GLU A 219 20.00 1.64 5.01
C GLU A 219 18.96 1.41 3.90
N ARG A 220 19.08 0.30 3.16
CA ARG A 220 18.09 -0.06 2.13
C ARG A 220 16.74 -0.42 2.74
N ALA A 221 16.74 -1.24 3.80
CA ALA A 221 15.52 -1.61 4.49
C ALA A 221 14.79 -0.39 5.07
N TYR A 222 15.54 0.50 5.73
CA TYR A 222 15.00 1.73 6.29
C TYR A 222 14.41 2.65 5.22
N ALA A 223 15.14 2.92 4.13
CA ALA A 223 14.68 3.83 3.08
C ALA A 223 13.42 3.32 2.38
N GLU A 224 13.31 2.01 2.14
CA GLU A 224 12.09 1.43 1.56
C GLU A 224 10.93 1.52 2.54
N LEU A 225 11.13 1.17 3.81
CA LEU A 225 10.07 1.23 4.81
C LEU A 225 9.61 2.66 5.09
N ALA A 226 10.54 3.62 5.16
CA ALA A 226 10.22 5.04 5.29
C ALA A 226 9.29 5.48 4.16
N PHE A 227 9.68 5.20 2.91
CA PHE A 227 8.85 5.50 1.74
C PHE A 227 7.49 4.81 1.83
N GLN A 228 7.44 3.51 2.17
CA GLN A 228 6.16 2.80 2.22
C GLN A 228 5.24 3.29 3.33
N LEU A 229 5.78 3.63 4.50
CA LEU A 229 5.00 4.15 5.61
C LEU A 229 4.46 5.54 5.28
N GLU A 230 5.30 6.45 4.78
CA GLU A 230 4.89 7.79 4.36
C GLU A 230 3.72 7.76 3.37
N ASN A 231 3.73 6.81 2.42
CA ASN A 231 2.71 6.78 1.37
C ASN A 231 1.50 5.86 1.69
N ASN A 232 1.53 5.03 2.74
CA ASN A 232 0.43 4.09 3.06
C ASN A 232 -0.20 4.27 4.45
N PHE A 233 0.42 5.06 5.31
CA PHE A 233 -0.03 5.36 6.67
C PHE A 233 -0.49 6.82 6.79
N GLU A 234 -1.40 7.22 5.89
CA GLU A 234 -2.00 8.56 5.86
C GLU A 234 -3.49 8.56 6.29
N MET A 235 -4.03 7.42 6.73
CA MET A 235 -5.46 7.30 7.04
C MET A 235 -5.73 7.65 8.50
N GLU A 236 -6.24 8.86 8.72
CA GLU A 236 -6.76 9.33 10.01
C GLU A 236 -7.71 8.29 10.63
N ASP A 237 -7.59 8.11 11.94
CA ASP A 237 -8.38 7.18 12.77
C ASP A 237 -8.27 5.70 12.38
N ARG A 238 -7.27 5.30 11.56
CA ARG A 238 -7.07 3.89 11.18
C ARG A 238 -5.61 3.45 11.14
N ARG A 239 -4.76 4.24 10.48
CA ARG A 239 -3.32 4.01 10.37
C ARG A 239 -2.61 5.30 10.00
N GLU A 240 -1.78 5.79 10.91
CA GLU A 240 -1.08 7.06 10.75
C GLU A 240 0.39 6.89 11.07
N LEU A 241 1.26 7.47 10.24
CA LEU A 241 2.67 7.62 10.54
C LEU A 241 2.84 8.86 11.43
N VAL A 242 3.14 8.63 12.70
CA VAL A 242 3.26 9.69 13.71
C VAL A 242 4.62 10.36 13.65
N SER A 243 5.69 9.58 13.52
CA SER A 243 7.05 10.14 13.42
C SER A 243 8.04 9.18 12.77
N VAL A 244 9.10 9.76 12.22
CA VAL A 244 10.22 9.08 11.58
C VAL A 244 11.51 9.57 12.24
N ASP A 245 12.33 8.65 12.76
CA ASP A 245 13.66 8.91 13.32
C ASP A 245 14.72 8.14 12.54
N GLU A 246 15.40 8.83 11.64
CA GLU A 246 16.44 8.25 10.80
C GLU A 246 17.72 7.89 11.56
N SER A 247 18.12 8.71 12.52
CA SER A 247 19.33 8.45 13.32
C SER A 247 19.14 7.21 14.19
N GLY A 248 17.93 7.03 14.72
CA GLY A 248 17.54 5.87 15.50
C GLY A 248 17.10 4.66 14.69
N LYS A 249 16.84 4.83 13.39
CA LYS A 249 16.16 3.86 12.51
C LYS A 249 14.84 3.37 13.12
N ARG A 250 14.03 4.32 13.60
CA ARG A 250 12.74 4.09 14.27
C ARG A 250 11.60 4.79 13.54
N PHE A 251 10.43 4.17 13.58
CA PHE A 251 9.17 4.74 13.13
C PHE A 251 8.16 4.63 14.27
N VAL A 252 7.31 5.63 14.44
CA VAL A 252 6.17 5.57 15.35
C VAL A 252 4.91 5.65 14.51
N ILE A 253 4.02 4.68 14.67
CA ILE A 253 2.75 4.61 13.96
C ILE A 253 1.60 4.52 14.96
N ASP A 254 0.45 5.09 14.62
CA ASP A 254 -0.81 4.79 15.27
C ASP A 254 -1.53 3.74 14.42
N TYR A 255 -1.92 2.61 15.02
CA TYR A 255 -2.45 1.44 14.31
C TYR A 255 -3.51 0.71 15.12
N ILE A 256 -4.55 0.22 14.46
CA ILE A 256 -5.56 -0.64 15.08
C ILE A 256 -5.18 -2.11 14.86
N THR A 257 -4.75 -2.77 15.94
CA THR A 257 -4.34 -4.18 15.93
C THR A 257 -5.52 -5.11 15.61
N GLU A 258 -5.21 -6.37 15.27
CA GLU A 258 -6.25 -7.37 15.00
C GLU A 258 -7.11 -7.65 16.25
N SER A 259 -6.50 -7.69 17.43
CA SER A 259 -7.22 -7.90 18.68
C SER A 259 -8.21 -6.76 18.99
N GLU A 260 -7.83 -5.50 18.78
CA GLU A 260 -8.70 -4.33 18.98
C GLU A 260 -9.86 -4.31 17.97
N ARG A 261 -9.59 -4.59 16.69
CA ARG A 261 -10.65 -4.70 15.65
C ARG A 261 -11.67 -5.77 16.01
N THR A 262 -11.20 -6.91 16.52
CA THR A 262 -12.08 -8.02 16.92
C THR A 262 -12.88 -7.68 18.19
N ARG A 263 -12.26 -6.98 19.14
CA ARG A 263 -12.93 -6.53 20.37
C ARG A 263 -14.00 -5.48 20.08
N GLY A 264 -13.70 -4.49 19.24
CA GLY A 264 -14.66 -3.47 18.81
C GLY A 264 -15.89 -4.09 18.15
N PHE A 265 -15.72 -5.16 17.36
CA PHE A 265 -16.85 -5.93 16.82
C PHE A 265 -17.71 -6.56 17.91
N ILE A 266 -17.11 -7.22 18.91
CA ILE A 266 -17.86 -7.85 20.00
C ILE A 266 -18.58 -6.80 20.86
N ASP A 267 -17.90 -5.70 21.20
CA ASP A 267 -18.47 -4.65 22.05
C ASP A 267 -19.60 -3.90 21.33
N SER A 268 -19.48 -3.65 20.01
CA SER A 268 -20.55 -3.04 19.21
C SER A 268 -21.87 -3.83 19.20
N LEU A 269 -21.81 -5.14 19.49
CA LEU A 269 -22.99 -5.99 19.63
C LEU A 269 -23.66 -5.84 21.01
N THR A 270 -22.94 -5.34 22.01
CA THR A 270 -23.39 -5.25 23.41
C THR A 270 -23.53 -3.84 23.94
N SER A 271 -22.80 -2.87 23.41
CA SER A 271 -22.78 -1.47 23.80
C SER A 271 -22.73 -0.58 22.54
N MET A 272 -23.33 0.60 22.60
CA MET A 272 -23.35 1.55 21.47
C MET A 272 -22.05 2.39 21.40
N ASP A 273 -20.96 1.92 21.99
CA ASP A 273 -19.67 2.62 22.00
C ASP A 273 -18.74 2.00 20.95
N LEU A 274 -18.30 2.81 19.99
CA LEU A 274 -17.71 2.38 18.71
C LEU A 274 -16.24 2.80 18.54
N LEU A 275 -15.55 3.12 19.63
CA LEU A 275 -14.19 3.63 19.53
C LEU A 275 -13.20 2.46 19.56
N GLU A 276 -12.85 1.96 18.37
CA GLU A 276 -11.63 1.19 18.16
C GLU A 276 -10.46 2.06 18.64
N SER A 277 -9.79 1.68 19.74
CA SER A 277 -8.66 2.45 20.26
C SER A 277 -7.43 2.18 19.42
N MET A 278 -6.93 3.21 18.75
CA MET A 278 -5.62 3.14 18.11
C MET A 278 -4.54 2.94 19.18
N GLN A 279 -3.60 2.03 18.91
CA GLN A 279 -2.40 1.86 19.72
C GLN A 279 -1.23 2.56 19.02
N ARG A 280 -0.40 3.23 19.81
CA ARG A 280 0.86 3.80 19.34
C ARG A 280 1.95 2.76 19.42
N ILE A 281 2.57 2.48 18.28
CA ILE A 281 3.54 1.39 18.15
C ILE A 281 4.85 1.95 17.60
N GLU A 282 5.94 1.63 18.27
CA GLU A 282 7.30 1.88 17.81
C GLU A 282 7.82 0.69 16.99
N LEU A 283 8.21 0.95 15.75
CA LEU A 283 8.93 0.02 14.88
C LEU A 283 10.42 0.38 14.91
N ARG A 284 11.27 -0.53 15.36
CA ARG A 284 12.73 -0.32 15.43
C ARG A 284 13.48 -1.27 14.53
N LEU A 285 14.34 -0.72 13.67
CA LEU A 285 15.25 -1.49 12.85
C LEU A 285 16.62 -1.59 13.53
N SER A 286 17.26 -2.75 13.42
CA SER A 286 18.62 -2.97 13.91
C SER A 286 19.42 -3.87 12.97
N PRO A 287 20.73 -3.61 12.80
CA PRO A 287 21.56 -4.38 11.88
C PRO A 287 21.93 -5.74 12.47
N GLN A 288 21.90 -6.78 11.63
CA GLN A 288 22.34 -8.14 11.96
C GLN A 288 23.22 -8.68 10.82
N GLY A 289 24.48 -8.26 10.79
CA GLY A 289 25.39 -8.63 9.70
C GLY A 289 25.00 -7.94 8.39
N GLN A 290 24.56 -8.73 7.40
CA GLN A 290 23.99 -8.22 6.13
C GLN A 290 22.46 -8.21 6.12
N GLU A 291 21.85 -8.67 7.21
CA GLU A 291 20.40 -8.69 7.41
C GLU A 291 19.98 -7.53 8.34
N THR A 292 18.69 -7.22 8.34
CA THR A 292 18.10 -6.19 9.20
C THR A 292 16.95 -6.80 9.98
N LEU A 293 16.98 -6.61 11.29
CA LEU A 293 15.92 -7.00 12.22
C LEU A 293 14.96 -5.84 12.41
N MET A 294 13.66 -6.08 12.28
CA MET A 294 12.61 -5.18 12.74
C MET A 294 11.89 -5.77 13.95
N GLU A 295 11.79 -4.96 14.99
CA GLU A 295 11.02 -5.23 16.20
C GLU A 295 9.86 -4.22 16.28
N ALA A 296 8.68 -4.67 16.69
CA ALA A 296 7.54 -3.80 16.97
C ALA A 296 7.25 -3.81 18.48
N ARG A 297 7.10 -2.64 19.11
CA ARG A 297 6.83 -2.52 20.54
C ARG A 297 5.76 -1.47 20.79
N SER A 298 4.90 -1.70 21.77
CA SER A 298 3.98 -0.65 22.22
C SER A 298 4.77 0.54 22.75
N ALA A 299 4.36 1.74 22.34
CA ALA A 299 4.82 2.99 22.92
C ALA A 299 3.85 3.51 24.01
N ASP A 300 2.71 2.83 24.18
CA ASP A 300 1.72 3.10 25.23
C ASP A 300 1.97 2.25 26.48
N ASP A 301 1.20 2.51 27.55
CA ASP A 301 1.29 1.76 28.81
C ASP A 301 0.83 0.30 28.68
N GLU A 302 -0.04 0.00 27.71
CA GLU A 302 -0.54 -1.36 27.45
C GLU A 302 0.46 -2.12 26.55
N PRO A 303 0.90 -3.33 26.93
CA PRO A 303 1.85 -4.09 26.13
C PRO A 303 1.21 -4.63 24.85
N LEU A 304 1.99 -4.63 23.77
CA LEU A 304 1.60 -5.26 22.51
C LEU A 304 1.65 -6.78 22.68
N SER A 305 0.56 -7.48 22.39
CA SER A 305 0.53 -8.94 22.46
C SER A 305 1.43 -9.56 21.36
N GLY A 306 1.98 -10.75 21.61
CA GLY A 306 2.82 -11.43 20.61
C GLY A 306 2.08 -11.74 19.30
N ASP A 307 0.77 -11.99 19.37
CA ASP A 307 -0.07 -12.21 18.19
C ASP A 307 -0.27 -10.90 17.38
N ASP A 308 -0.58 -9.79 18.06
CA ASP A 308 -0.71 -8.47 17.40
C ASP A 308 0.62 -7.97 16.83
N GLN A 309 1.72 -8.20 17.55
CA GLN A 309 3.07 -7.90 17.08
C GLN A 309 3.37 -8.66 15.78
N ARG A 310 3.06 -9.96 15.75
CA ARG A 310 3.25 -10.78 14.56
C ARG A 310 2.38 -10.34 13.39
N GLU A 311 1.10 -10.03 13.64
CA GLU A 311 0.18 -9.51 12.61
C GLU A 311 0.71 -8.21 12.02
N LEU A 312 1.16 -7.28 12.86
CA LEU A 312 1.73 -6.03 12.40
C LEU A 312 3.01 -6.23 11.59
N LEU A 313 3.91 -7.10 12.02
CA LEU A 313 5.12 -7.42 11.25
C LEU A 313 4.79 -8.07 9.90
N GLN A 314 3.76 -8.92 9.81
CA GLN A 314 3.27 -9.45 8.53
C GLN A 314 2.67 -8.35 7.65
N ARG A 315 2.01 -7.35 8.27
CA ARG A 315 1.53 -6.16 7.56
C ARG A 315 2.70 -5.38 6.96
N MET A 316 3.79 -5.22 7.71
CA MET A 316 5.01 -4.54 7.24
C MET A 316 5.68 -5.31 6.12
N GLU A 317 5.75 -6.64 6.21
CA GLU A 317 6.22 -7.48 5.11
C GLU A 317 5.38 -7.26 3.84
N GLY A 318 4.06 -7.12 3.98
CA GLY A 318 3.17 -6.82 2.85
C GLY A 318 3.56 -5.55 2.08
N LEU A 319 4.15 -4.55 2.74
CA LEU A 319 4.64 -3.33 2.09
C LEU A 319 5.93 -3.56 1.26
N LEU A 320 6.67 -4.63 1.58
CA LEU A 320 7.94 -4.99 0.94
C LEU A 320 7.77 -6.02 -0.19
N ARG A 321 6.53 -6.36 -0.57
CA ARG A 321 6.23 -7.33 -1.65
C ARG A 321 5.82 -6.65 -2.94
#